data_AF-A0A953X646-F1
#
_entry.id   AF-A0A953X646-F1
#
_cell.length_a   1.000
_cell.length_b   1.000
_cell.length_c   1.000
_cell.angle_alpha   90.00
_cell.angle_beta   90.00
_cell.angle_gamma   90.00
#
_symmetry.space_group_name_H-M   'P 1'
#
loop_
_entity.id
_entity.type
_entity.pdbx_description
1 polymer ?
#
loop_
_entity_poly.entity_id
_entity_poly.type
_entity_poly.pdbx_seq_one_letter_code
_entity_poly.pdbx_strand_id
1 'polypeptide(L)'
;FDIDIYRKIGGYDETFSHNEDAEYDERVAQQGGRIFLDADIRIAYVPRGSVKALARQYFNYGKGRARNVRKHSKGLKPRQALPVLALLASIAGLAVAPVFPATLILPVGYLFVLALASVGVALWKRSPCGLLAGLASGTMHMSWAAGFLKETIFGARRRQDF
;
A
#
# COMPACT_ATOMS: atom_id res chain seq x y z
N PHE A 1 8.38 21.73 -12.12
CA PHE A 1 7.53 22.13 -10.98
C PHE A 1 6.86 23.43 -11.36
N ASP A 2 5.53 23.48 -11.30
CA ASP A 2 4.72 24.67 -11.62
C ASP A 2 4.20 25.29 -10.32
N ILE A 3 4.73 26.46 -9.98
CA ILE A 3 4.40 27.16 -8.72
C ILE A 3 2.99 27.77 -8.75
N ASP A 4 2.48 28.11 -9.94
CA ASP A 4 1.18 28.76 -10.08
C ASP A 4 0.06 27.77 -9.81
N ILE A 5 0.16 26.55 -10.36
CA ILE A 5 -0.74 25.45 -10.00
C ILE A 5 -0.67 25.15 -8.50
N TYR A 6 0.53 25.06 -7.93
CA TYR A 6 0.72 24.74 -6.50
C TYR A 6 -0.02 25.74 -5.61
N ARG A 7 0.14 27.05 -5.87
CA ARG A 7 -0.55 28.11 -5.13
C ARG A 7 -2.06 28.10 -5.38
N LYS A 8 -2.48 27.91 -6.64
CA LYS A 8 -3.90 27.88 -7.03
C LYS A 8 -4.70 26.81 -6.30
N ILE A 9 -4.12 25.62 -6.10
CA ILE A 9 -4.81 24.51 -5.43
C ILE A 9 -4.57 24.44 -3.92
N GLY A 10 -3.85 25.42 -3.35
CA GLY A 10 -3.62 25.52 -1.91
C GLY A 10 -2.49 24.62 -1.37
N GLY A 11 -1.54 24.21 -2.22
CA GLY A 11 -0.40 23.38 -1.82
C GLY A 11 -0.78 21.97 -1.36
N TYR A 12 0.04 21.34 -0.51
CA TYR A 12 -0.28 20.05 0.10
C TYR A 12 -1.37 20.17 1.17
N ASP A 13 -2.26 19.18 1.26
CA ASP A 13 -3.22 19.09 2.36
C ASP A 13 -2.49 18.65 3.63
N GLU A 14 -2.26 19.59 4.54
CA GLU A 14 -1.55 19.38 5.82
C GLU A 14 -2.24 18.35 6.73
N THR A 15 -3.51 18.03 6.49
CA THR A 15 -4.18 16.97 7.24
C THR A 15 -3.61 15.60 6.88
N PHE A 16 -2.95 15.42 5.73
CA PHE A 16 -2.33 14.16 5.31
C PHE A 16 -0.89 14.08 5.81
N SER A 17 -0.62 13.10 6.69
CA SER A 17 0.75 12.79 7.10
C SER A 17 1.47 11.83 6.17
N HIS A 18 0.73 11.10 5.33
CA HIS A 18 1.24 10.12 4.38
C HIS A 18 0.32 10.11 3.17
N ASN A 19 0.88 9.87 1.99
CA ASN A 19 0.14 9.83 0.71
C ASN A 19 -0.50 11.19 0.38
N GLU A 20 0.14 12.28 0.86
CA GLU A 20 -0.14 13.68 0.58
C GLU A 20 0.24 14.07 -0.86
N ASP A 21 1.27 13.42 -1.41
CA ASP A 21 1.69 13.51 -2.80
C ASP A 21 0.60 13.05 -3.77
N ALA A 22 0.08 11.85 -3.57
CA ALA A 22 -1.00 11.31 -4.38
C ALA A 22 -2.35 12.01 -4.12
N GLU A 23 -2.49 12.72 -3.00
CA GLU A 23 -3.65 13.58 -2.73
C GLU A 23 -3.54 14.90 -3.51
N TYR A 24 -2.36 15.49 -3.53
CA TYR A 24 -2.04 16.67 -4.33
C TYR A 24 -2.20 16.40 -5.83
N ASP A 25 -1.62 15.32 -6.34
CA ASP A 25 -1.71 14.93 -7.75
C ASP A 25 -3.17 14.76 -8.21
N GLU A 26 -4.01 14.24 -7.31
CA GLU A 26 -5.44 14.09 -7.54
C GLU A 26 -6.14 15.45 -7.72
N ARG A 27 -5.84 16.42 -6.85
CA ARG A 27 -6.37 17.80 -6.99
C ARG A 27 -5.83 18.51 -8.22
N VAL A 28 -4.57 18.31 -8.59
CA VAL A 28 -4.00 18.83 -9.84
C VAL A 28 -4.77 18.28 -11.05
N ALA A 29 -4.98 16.96 -11.10
CA ALA A 29 -5.71 16.32 -12.19
C ALA A 29 -7.17 16.79 -12.28
N GLN A 30 -7.85 16.99 -11.15
CA GLN A 30 -9.22 17.54 -11.10
C GLN A 30 -9.31 18.98 -11.65
N GLN A 31 -8.21 19.73 -11.62
CA GLN A 31 -8.11 21.08 -12.22
C GLN A 31 -7.65 21.07 -13.68
N GLY A 32 -7.62 19.90 -14.33
CA GLY A 32 -7.16 19.74 -15.71
C GLY A 32 -5.63 19.77 -15.86
N GLY A 33 -4.90 19.78 -14.75
CA GLY A 33 -3.44 19.69 -14.75
C GLY A 33 -2.96 18.30 -15.21
N ARG A 34 -1.71 18.24 -15.67
CA ARG A 34 -1.06 17.00 -16.10
C ARG A 34 0.13 16.71 -15.20
N ILE A 35 0.30 15.45 -14.82
CA ILE A 35 1.45 14.97 -14.07
C ILE A 35 2.47 14.40 -15.07
N PHE A 36 3.66 14.98 -15.11
CA PHE A 36 4.75 14.52 -15.96
C PHE A 36 5.62 13.50 -15.22
N LEU A 37 5.92 12.37 -15.85
CA LEU A 37 6.86 11.38 -15.34
C LEU A 37 8.18 11.54 -16.11
N ASP A 38 9.20 12.04 -15.42
CA ASP A 38 10.56 12.05 -15.93
C ASP A 38 11.27 10.74 -15.51
N ALA A 39 11.52 9.86 -16.47
CA ALA A 39 12.15 8.57 -16.24
C ALA A 39 13.69 8.65 -16.20
N ASP A 40 14.29 9.82 -16.45
CA ASP A 40 15.74 10.01 -16.51
C ASP A 40 16.32 10.52 -15.18
N ILE A 41 15.48 11.10 -14.31
CA ILE A 41 15.88 11.47 -12.96
C ILE A 41 16.38 10.23 -12.19
N ARG A 42 17.53 10.37 -11.50
CA ARG A 42 18.12 9.32 -10.64
C ARG A 42 18.18 9.82 -9.21
N ILE A 43 17.52 9.10 -8.30
CA ILE A 43 17.51 9.42 -6.86
C ILE A 43 17.99 8.20 -6.10
N ALA A 44 18.99 8.40 -5.22
CA ALA A 44 19.42 7.36 -4.30
C ALA A 44 18.32 7.14 -3.25
N TYR A 45 17.75 5.93 -3.22
CA TYR A 45 16.73 5.54 -2.25
C TYR A 45 17.33 4.62 -1.18
N VAL A 46 17.15 4.99 0.08
CA VAL A 46 17.54 4.15 1.23
C VAL A 46 16.27 3.53 1.83
N PRO A 47 16.06 2.20 1.66
CA PRO A 47 14.91 1.51 2.25
C PRO A 47 15.03 1.41 3.76
N ARG A 48 13.91 1.05 4.43
CA ARG A 48 13.91 0.81 5.87
C ARG A 48 14.81 -0.38 6.23
N GLY A 49 15.66 -0.21 7.24
CA GLY A 49 16.62 -1.23 7.68
C GLY A 49 16.04 -2.37 8.51
N SER A 50 14.72 -2.42 8.77
CA SER A 50 14.10 -3.53 9.50
C SER A 50 12.66 -3.79 9.07
N VAL A 51 12.22 -5.05 9.25
CA VAL A 51 10.84 -5.49 8.97
C VAL A 51 9.82 -4.67 9.77
N LYS A 52 10.09 -4.36 11.03
CA LYS A 52 9.21 -3.55 11.89
C LYS A 52 9.04 -2.12 11.36
N ALA A 53 10.14 -1.50 10.91
CA ALA A 53 10.10 -0.15 10.34
C ALA A 53 9.37 -0.15 8.98
N LEU A 54 9.60 -1.17 8.16
CA LEU A 54 8.90 -1.36 6.88
C LEU A 54 7.39 -1.56 7.09
N ALA A 55 7.00 -2.40 8.04
CA ALA A 55 5.60 -2.65 8.40
C ALA A 55 4.90 -1.35 8.80
N ARG A 56 5.53 -0.55 9.68
CA ARG A 56 4.98 0.73 10.12
C ARG A 56 4.79 1.71 8.96
N GLN A 57 5.77 1.80 8.06
CA GLN A 57 5.69 2.65 6.88
C GLN A 57 4.50 2.24 5.99
N TYR A 58 4.41 0.96 5.62
CA TYR A 58 3.37 0.48 4.72
C TYR A 58 1.98 0.52 5.37
N PHE A 59 1.89 0.30 6.68
CA PHE A 59 0.64 0.51 7.43
C PHE A 59 0.16 1.96 7.32
N ASN A 60 1.04 2.93 7.53
CA ASN A 60 0.67 4.34 7.40
C ASN A 60 0.33 4.72 5.94
N TYR A 61 1.02 4.15 4.95
CA TYR A 61 0.66 4.30 3.53
C TYR A 61 -0.73 3.75 3.23
N GLY A 62 -1.08 2.59 3.79
CA GLY A 62 -2.42 2.01 3.69
C GLY A 62 -3.48 2.95 4.25
N LYS A 63 -3.25 3.51 5.45
CA LYS A 63 -4.13 4.53 6.04
C LYS A 63 -4.26 5.77 5.14
N GLY A 64 -3.13 6.32 4.69
CA GLY A 64 -3.12 7.49 3.79
C GLY A 64 -3.93 7.25 2.52
N ARG A 65 -3.79 6.06 1.92
CA ARG A 65 -4.57 5.70 0.74
C ARG A 65 -6.07 5.59 1.03
N ALA A 66 -6.48 4.99 2.14
CA ALA A 66 -7.89 4.94 2.55
C ALA A 66 -8.49 6.34 2.76
N ARG A 67 -7.71 7.27 3.33
CA ARG A 67 -8.12 8.67 3.46
C ARG A 67 -8.28 9.36 2.10
N ASN A 68 -7.36 9.13 1.18
CA ASN A 68 -7.40 9.69 -0.17
C ASN A 68 -8.63 9.16 -0.95
N VAL A 69 -8.87 7.84 -0.92
CA VAL A 69 -10.07 7.18 -1.46
C VAL A 69 -11.34 7.82 -0.92
N ARG A 70 -11.41 8.05 0.41
CA ARG A 70 -12.56 8.68 1.05
C ARG A 70 -12.73 10.16 0.69
N LYS A 71 -11.63 10.93 0.64
CA LYS A 71 -11.66 12.37 0.35
C LYS A 71 -12.13 12.65 -1.08
N HIS A 72 -11.66 11.85 -2.03
CA HIS A 72 -11.87 12.08 -3.46
C HIS A 72 -12.93 11.14 -4.07
N SER A 73 -13.61 10.33 -3.25
CA SER A 73 -14.59 9.32 -3.68
C SER A 73 -14.10 8.42 -4.82
N LYS A 74 -12.78 8.17 -4.89
CA LYS A 74 -12.17 7.35 -5.93
C LYS A 74 -12.02 5.91 -5.49
N GLY A 75 -12.42 4.98 -6.35
CA GLY A 75 -12.22 3.55 -6.14
C GLY A 75 -10.74 3.15 -6.02
N LEU A 76 -10.51 2.00 -5.39
CA LEU A 76 -9.20 1.36 -5.41
C LEU A 76 -8.90 0.80 -6.80
N LYS A 77 -7.66 0.97 -7.26
CA LYS A 77 -7.20 0.26 -8.45
C LYS A 77 -7.13 -1.25 -8.15
N PRO A 78 -7.39 -2.15 -9.12
CA PRO A 78 -7.37 -3.60 -8.87
C PRO A 78 -6.08 -4.09 -8.19
N ARG A 79 -4.91 -3.61 -8.62
CA ARG A 79 -3.61 -3.92 -8.00
C ARG A 79 -3.51 -3.53 -6.52
N GLN A 80 -4.26 -2.51 -6.09
CA GLN A 80 -4.32 -2.06 -4.69
C GLN A 80 -5.35 -2.86 -3.89
N ALA A 81 -6.35 -3.47 -4.54
CA ALA A 81 -7.30 -4.35 -3.89
C ALA A 81 -6.68 -5.73 -3.56
N LEU A 82 -5.75 -6.22 -4.38
CA LEU A 82 -5.12 -7.54 -4.21
C LEU A 82 -4.51 -7.77 -2.81
N PRO A 83 -3.73 -6.84 -2.21
CA PRO A 83 -3.24 -7.04 -0.84
C PRO A 83 -4.35 -7.14 0.21
N VAL A 84 -5.44 -6.37 0.05
CA VAL A 84 -6.59 -6.43 0.96
C VAL A 84 -7.30 -7.78 0.83
N LEU A 85 -7.53 -8.24 -0.40
CA LEU A 85 -8.12 -9.55 -0.66
C LEU A 85 -7.25 -10.69 -0.12
N ALA A 86 -5.92 -10.62 -0.31
CA ALA A 86 -5.00 -11.62 0.21
C ALA A 86 -5.05 -11.71 1.74
N LEU A 87 -5.09 -10.56 2.44
CA LEU A 87 -5.22 -10.51 3.89
C LEU A 87 -6.56 -11.09 4.36
N LEU A 88 -7.68 -10.63 3.79
CA LEU A 88 -9.02 -11.10 4.16
C LEU A 88 -9.22 -12.58 3.87
N ALA A 89 -8.77 -13.06 2.71
CA ALA A 89 -8.82 -14.47 2.34
C ALA A 89 -7.97 -15.34 3.27
N SER A 90 -6.79 -14.85 3.67
CA SER A 90 -5.94 -15.58 4.63
C SER A 90 -6.61 -15.67 6.00
N ILE A 91 -7.18 -14.58 6.51
CA ILE A 91 -7.92 -14.57 7.79
C ILE A 91 -9.13 -15.50 7.73
N ALA A 92 -9.95 -15.39 6.68
CA ALA A 92 -11.12 -16.23 6.48
C ALA A 92 -10.75 -17.71 6.36
N GLY A 93 -9.69 -18.02 5.61
CA GLY A 93 -9.20 -19.38 5.46
C GLY A 93 -8.74 -19.99 6.78
N LEU A 94 -8.00 -19.23 7.60
CA LEU A 94 -7.59 -19.68 8.93
C LEU A 94 -8.78 -19.86 9.87
N ALA A 95 -9.78 -18.97 9.83
CA ALA A 95 -10.95 -19.03 10.70
C ALA A 95 -11.85 -20.24 10.39
N VAL A 96 -11.96 -20.65 9.12
CA VAL A 96 -12.82 -21.76 8.66
C VAL A 96 -12.10 -23.12 8.69
N ALA A 97 -10.77 -23.13 8.73
CA ALA A 97 -9.95 -24.34 8.72
C ALA A 97 -10.36 -25.45 9.74
N PRO A 98 -10.82 -25.15 10.96
CA PRO A 98 -11.24 -26.20 11.90
C PRO A 98 -12.43 -27.05 11.42
N VAL A 99 -13.28 -26.50 10.54
CA VAL A 99 -14.46 -27.18 9.98
C VAL A 99 -14.18 -27.64 8.54
N PHE A 100 -13.46 -26.84 7.76
CA PHE A 100 -13.11 -27.16 6.38
C PHE A 100 -11.62 -26.89 6.11
N PRO A 101 -10.73 -27.87 6.42
CA PRO A 101 -9.27 -27.69 6.34
C PRO A 101 -8.74 -27.29 4.96
N ALA A 102 -9.47 -27.62 3.88
CA ALA A 102 -9.11 -27.22 2.52
C ALA A 102 -8.98 -25.70 2.34
N THR A 103 -9.63 -24.89 3.19
CA THR A 103 -9.49 -23.42 3.19
C THR A 103 -8.09 -22.93 3.55
N LEU A 104 -7.22 -23.76 4.14
CA LEU A 104 -5.81 -23.45 4.34
C LEU A 104 -5.05 -23.23 3.03
N ILE A 105 -5.59 -23.66 1.88
CA ILE A 105 -5.03 -23.33 0.57
C ILE A 105 -4.90 -21.82 0.34
N LEU A 106 -5.71 -20.99 1.00
CA LEU A 106 -5.67 -19.53 0.86
C LEU A 106 -4.38 -18.93 1.47
N PRO A 107 -4.13 -19.07 2.80
CA PRO A 107 -2.89 -18.59 3.39
C PRO A 107 -1.65 -19.35 2.88
N VAL A 108 -1.75 -20.68 2.67
CA VAL A 108 -0.61 -21.48 2.18
C VAL A 108 -0.27 -21.12 0.74
N GLY A 109 -1.27 -20.96 -0.13
CA GLY A 109 -1.08 -20.54 -1.51
C GLY A 109 -0.45 -19.16 -1.61
N TYR A 110 -0.88 -18.22 -0.76
CA TYR A 110 -0.25 -16.90 -0.69
C TYR A 110 1.24 -16.98 -0.28
N LEU A 111 1.56 -17.74 0.77
CA LEU A 111 2.94 -17.96 1.19
C LEU A 111 3.77 -18.66 0.11
N PHE A 112 3.17 -19.61 -0.61
CA PHE A 112 3.81 -20.30 -1.73
C PHE A 112 4.15 -19.33 -2.87
N VAL A 113 3.23 -18.43 -3.24
CA VAL A 113 3.51 -17.37 -4.24
C VAL A 113 4.66 -16.46 -3.80
N LEU A 114 4.70 -16.07 -2.52
CA LEU A 114 5.82 -15.29 -1.98
C LEU A 114 7.15 -16.06 -2.03
N ALA A 115 7.13 -17.36 -1.74
CA ALA A 115 8.31 -18.21 -1.84
C ALA A 115 8.82 -18.31 -3.28
N LEU A 116 7.94 -18.56 -4.25
CA LEU A 116 8.28 -18.58 -5.67
C LEU A 116 8.85 -17.24 -6.15
N ALA A 117 8.23 -16.12 -5.74
CA ALA A 117 8.73 -14.80 -6.05
C ALA A 117 10.13 -14.56 -5.45
N SER A 118 10.38 -15.04 -4.24
CA SER A 118 11.69 -14.94 -3.57
C SER A 118 12.78 -15.70 -4.31
N VAL A 119 12.48 -16.93 -4.72
CA VAL A 119 13.39 -17.74 -5.56
C VAL A 119 13.63 -17.04 -6.91
N GLY A 120 12.58 -16.55 -7.56
CA GLY A 120 12.68 -15.83 -8.82
C GLY A 120 13.56 -14.58 -8.72
N VAL A 121 13.41 -13.78 -7.67
CA VAL A 121 14.26 -12.60 -7.44
C VAL A 121 15.70 -13.00 -7.12
N ALA A 122 15.91 -14.04 -6.32
CA ALA A 122 17.24 -14.54 -6.00
C ALA A 122 18.00 -15.01 -7.25
N LEU A 123 17.32 -15.73 -8.16
CA LEU A 123 17.87 -16.16 -9.43
C LEU A 123 18.13 -14.99 -10.37
N TRP A 124 17.16 -14.07 -10.52
CA TRP A 124 17.28 -12.91 -11.40
C TRP A 124 18.43 -11.98 -10.97
N LYS A 125 18.57 -11.74 -9.67
CA LYS A 125 19.64 -10.90 -9.11
C LYS A 125 20.93 -11.66 -8.83
N ARG A 126 20.95 -12.99 -9.03
CA ARG A 126 22.06 -13.89 -8.69
C ARG A 126 22.59 -13.64 -7.28
N SER A 127 21.67 -13.48 -6.32
CA SER A 127 22.01 -13.12 -4.94
C SER A 127 21.07 -13.81 -3.95
N PRO A 128 21.61 -14.44 -2.89
CA PRO A 128 20.79 -15.06 -1.85
C PRO A 128 19.92 -14.04 -1.09
N CYS A 129 20.29 -12.76 -1.11
CA CYS A 129 19.47 -11.68 -0.55
C CYS A 129 18.08 -11.62 -1.19
N GLY A 130 17.93 -12.10 -2.44
CA GLY A 130 16.63 -12.18 -3.11
C GLY A 130 15.63 -13.11 -2.42
N LEU A 131 16.09 -14.07 -1.60
CA LEU A 131 15.22 -14.93 -0.79
C LEU A 131 14.42 -14.14 0.25
N LEU A 132 14.87 -12.93 0.62
CA LEU A 132 14.16 -12.03 1.53
C LEU A 132 13.06 -11.23 0.83
N ALA A 133 12.92 -11.31 -0.50
CA ALA A 133 11.93 -10.54 -1.25
C ALA A 133 10.49 -10.90 -0.83
N GLY A 134 10.21 -12.17 -0.52
CA GLY A 134 8.91 -12.62 -0.02
C GLY A 134 8.61 -12.08 1.38
N LEU A 135 9.61 -12.06 2.27
CA LEU A 135 9.48 -11.44 3.59
C LEU A 135 9.18 -9.94 3.46
N ALA A 136 9.92 -9.22 2.61
CA ALA A 136 9.69 -7.80 2.36
C ALA A 136 8.31 -7.56 1.74
N SER A 137 7.95 -8.28 0.67
CA SER A 137 6.68 -8.13 -0.05
C SER A 137 5.48 -8.50 0.82
N GLY A 138 5.56 -9.61 1.57
CA GLY A 138 4.54 -10.02 2.52
C GLY A 138 4.32 -8.97 3.61
N THR A 139 5.41 -8.41 4.15
CA THR A 139 5.35 -7.31 5.12
C THR A 139 4.64 -6.09 4.52
N MET A 140 5.03 -5.70 3.30
CA MET A 140 4.42 -4.57 2.60
C MET A 140 2.92 -4.79 2.35
N HIS A 141 2.55 -5.93 1.77
CA HIS A 141 1.16 -6.27 1.44
C HIS A 141 0.28 -6.31 2.69
N MET A 142 0.67 -7.08 3.70
CA MET A 142 -0.16 -7.31 4.89
C MET A 142 -0.27 -6.05 5.74
N SER A 143 0.83 -5.30 5.92
CA SER A 143 0.81 -4.06 6.70
C SER A 143 -0.01 -2.99 6.01
N TRP A 144 0.16 -2.83 4.70
CA TRP A 144 -0.61 -1.87 3.91
C TRP A 144 -2.10 -2.20 3.91
N ALA A 145 -2.46 -3.46 3.69
CA ALA A 145 -3.85 -3.92 3.74
C ALA A 145 -4.49 -3.67 5.12
N ALA A 146 -3.79 -4.03 6.20
CA ALA A 146 -4.24 -3.79 7.56
C ALA A 146 -4.45 -2.30 7.86
N GLY A 147 -3.50 -1.45 7.44
CA GLY A 147 -3.61 0.00 7.58
C GLY A 147 -4.79 0.58 6.81
N PHE A 148 -4.98 0.13 5.58
CA PHE A 148 -6.10 0.53 4.72
C PHE A 148 -7.45 0.15 5.35
N LEU A 149 -7.62 -1.11 5.78
CA LEU A 149 -8.85 -1.59 6.41
C LEU A 149 -9.13 -0.86 7.72
N LYS A 150 -8.12 -0.69 8.59
CA LYS A 150 -8.28 0.04 9.85
C LYS A 150 -8.82 1.45 9.64
N GLU A 151 -8.23 2.19 8.71
CA GLU A 151 -8.66 3.56 8.41
C GLU A 151 -10.00 3.63 7.69
N THR A 152 -10.33 2.62 6.89
CA THR A 152 -11.65 2.53 6.23
C THR A 152 -12.76 2.29 7.25
N ILE A 153 -12.56 1.36 8.19
CA ILE A 153 -13.56 0.97 9.19
C ILE A 153 -13.67 2.01 10.32
N PHE A 154 -12.54 2.50 10.84
CA PHE A 154 -12.51 3.33 12.05
C PHE A 154 -12.14 4.79 11.79
N GLY A 155 -11.66 5.15 10.60
CA GLY A 155 -11.22 6.52 10.29
C GLY A 155 -12.37 7.51 10.08
N ALA A 156 -13.55 7.04 9.69
CA ALA A 156 -14.74 7.89 9.52
C ALA A 156 -15.28 8.41 10.87
N ARG A 157 -15.14 7.64 11.95
CA ARG A 157 -15.65 8.00 13.29
C ARG A 157 -14.90 9.17 13.94
N ARG A 158 -13.67 9.48 13.49
CA ARG A 158 -12.81 10.50 14.12
C ARG A 158 -13.00 11.93 13.62
N ARG A 159 -13.93 12.17 12.68
CA ARG A 159 -14.20 13.49 12.08
C ARG A 159 -15.47 14.17 12.59
N GLN A 160 -16.18 13.59 13.55
CA GLN A 160 -17.34 14.24 14.19
C GLN A 160 -16.99 15.00 15.48
N ASP A 161 -15.72 14.98 15.91
CA ASP A 161 -15.27 15.54 17.19
C ASP A 161 -14.41 16.82 17.05
N PHE A 162 -14.40 17.48 15.88
CA PHE A 162 -13.72 18.75 15.66
C PHE A 162 -14.54 19.69 14.78
#